data_AF-A0A956F939-F1
#
_entry.id   AF-A0A956F939-F1
#
_cell.length_a   1.000
_cell.length_b   1.000
_cell.length_c   1.000
_cell.angle_alpha   90.00
_cell.angle_beta   90.00
_cell.angle_gamma   90.00
#
_symmetry.space_group_name_H-M   'P 1'
#
loop_
_entity.id
_entity.type
_entity.pdbx_description
1 polymer ?
#
loop_
_entity_poly.entity_id
_entity_poly.type
_entity_poly.pdbx_seq_one_letter_code
_entity_poly.pdbx_strand_id
1 'polypeptide(L)'
;MLPSSMLLAILLVAGPGSPGPEPPDVATATSRIDVLEEHGRFAAAARHTEALLPWYPQDYGLRLRAAWLRFEAGHWRRARLHYETAVELSQGSLDSRLGVGWSLLRDGRRRAALATFETLRIDYPESPRVTEALRVAESTPVVVPRGWTWLTAHLYPGHPTLSRGLGGQLGLGLRIAEHGLLSVGYGYARLGYQPTAEALTLAGTFSAGNGGGSGNGAGGSQAGGMNGMGSGSGSGSGSGSGSGTGSGGGSQVGPGYGRGTDDDPFLGTTVDQHQVHASAGLAWPVAGGVLQYGWLHDQGLQPIHAVGTSLWVSPWGDVVLDANATIEPDVVRPRLALRWQMPVHRSLWVEPGGSMQVEGSEVLGTGRLTLGLHGKPGTLWAGGMGGRERRPARLDVPVFLSLADDLRWGAWLGGTLSLPRGFALLAAYEVYGLDPIDPTISRATAHYLSAGMTFTR
;
A
#
# COMPACT_ATOMS: atom_id res chain seq x y z
N MET A 1 14.82 -1.87 42.86
CA MET A 1 14.66 -0.50 43.40
C MET A 1 13.77 0.29 42.45
N LEU A 2 12.49 0.48 42.82
CA LEU A 2 11.48 1.27 42.09
C LEU A 2 10.93 2.30 43.08
N PRO A 3 10.60 3.54 42.67
CA PRO A 3 10.29 4.59 43.63
C PRO A 3 8.85 4.47 44.14
N SER A 4 8.73 4.22 45.44
CA SER A 4 7.57 4.55 46.26
C SER A 4 7.41 6.06 46.33
N SER A 5 6.45 6.68 45.64
CA SER A 5 6.00 8.05 45.94
C SER A 5 4.70 8.42 45.20
N MET A 6 3.79 9.06 45.95
CA MET A 6 2.50 9.67 45.57
C MET A 6 1.24 8.83 45.76
N LEU A 7 0.97 8.53 47.02
CA LEU A 7 -0.38 8.25 47.54
C LEU A 7 -1.00 9.61 47.94
N LEU A 8 -1.62 10.29 46.97
CA LEU A 8 -2.41 11.51 47.24
C LEU A 8 -3.80 11.08 47.72
N ALA A 9 -3.99 11.05 49.05
CA ALA A 9 -5.27 10.78 49.68
C ALA A 9 -6.20 12.02 49.53
N ILE A 10 -7.01 12.04 48.47
CA ILE A 10 -8.15 12.94 48.38
C ILE A 10 -9.23 12.39 49.32
N LEU A 11 -9.33 12.97 50.50
CA LEU A 11 -10.46 12.78 51.42
C LEU A 11 -11.67 13.50 50.81
N LEU A 12 -12.46 12.78 50.00
CA LEU A 12 -13.74 13.27 49.51
C LEU A 12 -14.71 13.31 50.69
N VAL A 13 -15.07 14.51 51.13
CA VAL A 13 -16.14 14.73 52.12
C VAL A 13 -17.45 14.24 51.48
N ALA A 14 -17.93 13.09 51.92
CA ALA A 14 -19.21 12.53 51.51
C ALA A 14 -20.34 13.47 52.00
N GLY A 15 -20.86 14.29 51.10
CA GLY A 15 -22.09 15.04 51.34
C GLY A 15 -23.27 14.09 51.58
N PRO A 16 -24.30 14.53 52.31
CA PRO A 16 -25.48 13.72 52.60
C PRO A 16 -26.05 13.15 51.31
N GLY A 17 -26.15 11.82 51.26
CA GLY A 17 -26.36 11.04 50.05
C GLY A 17 -27.58 11.48 49.26
N SER A 18 -27.35 12.05 48.08
CA SER A 18 -28.36 12.07 47.04
C SER A 18 -28.88 10.65 46.86
N PRO A 19 -30.21 10.42 46.85
CA PRO A 19 -30.74 9.11 46.53
C PRO A 19 -30.10 8.66 45.22
N GLY A 20 -29.52 7.46 45.21
CA GLY A 20 -28.95 6.88 44.01
C GLY A 20 -30.00 6.90 42.89
N PRO A 21 -29.58 6.98 41.61
CA PRO A 21 -30.53 6.92 40.51
C PRO A 21 -31.47 5.72 40.71
N GLU A 22 -32.77 5.95 40.56
CA GLU A 22 -33.75 4.86 40.65
C GLU A 22 -33.51 3.88 39.48
N PRO A 23 -33.59 2.55 39.70
CA PRO A 23 -33.45 1.60 38.62
C PRO A 23 -34.48 1.89 37.52
N PRO A 24 -34.08 1.84 36.24
CA PRO A 24 -34.99 2.11 35.14
C PRO A 24 -36.13 1.09 35.13
N ASP A 25 -37.36 1.55 34.87
CA ASP A 25 -38.49 0.65 34.65
C ASP A 25 -38.21 -0.29 33.47
N VAL A 26 -38.03 -1.57 33.79
CA VAL A 26 -37.69 -2.63 32.84
C VAL A 26 -38.77 -2.82 31.79
N ALA A 27 -40.05 -2.66 32.14
CA ALA A 27 -41.15 -2.87 31.20
C ALA A 27 -41.15 -1.79 30.11
N THR A 28 -41.01 -0.52 30.51
CA THR A 28 -40.88 0.60 29.59
C THR A 28 -39.61 0.49 28.74
N ALA A 29 -38.48 0.11 29.35
CA ALA A 29 -37.22 -0.05 28.63
C ALA A 29 -37.28 -1.20 27.60
N THR A 30 -37.90 -2.33 27.96
CA THR A 30 -38.07 -3.49 27.08
C THR A 30 -38.97 -3.16 25.89
N SER A 31 -40.11 -2.52 26.13
CA SER A 31 -41.02 -2.07 25.05
C SER A 31 -40.31 -1.19 24.03
N ARG A 32 -39.41 -0.31 24.48
CA ARG A 32 -38.59 0.53 23.60
C ARG A 32 -37.54 -0.27 22.83
N ILE A 33 -36.92 -1.27 23.45
CA ILE A 33 -35.98 -2.19 22.79
C ILE A 33 -36.70 -2.97 21.68
N ASP A 34 -37.89 -3.51 21.98
CA ASP A 34 -38.73 -4.26 21.03
C ASP A 34 -39.07 -3.41 19.80
N VAL A 35 -39.56 -2.18 19.99
CA VAL A 35 -39.85 -1.26 18.88
C VAL A 35 -38.60 -1.01 18.04
N LEU A 36 -37.41 -0.83 18.64
CA LEU A 36 -36.18 -0.63 17.88
C LEU A 36 -35.76 -1.87 17.11
N GLU A 37 -35.99 -3.06 17.67
CA GLU A 37 -35.72 -4.34 17.03
C GLU A 37 -36.62 -4.59 15.83
N GLU A 38 -37.93 -4.36 15.96
CA GLU A 38 -38.92 -4.47 14.86
C GLU A 38 -38.57 -3.56 13.68
N HIS A 39 -37.99 -2.38 13.95
CA HIS A 39 -37.52 -1.45 12.92
C HIS A 39 -36.11 -1.76 12.40
N GLY A 40 -35.51 -2.90 12.77
CA GLY A 40 -34.16 -3.30 12.36
C GLY A 40 -33.04 -2.40 12.92
N ARG A 41 -33.32 -1.58 13.95
CA ARG A 41 -32.36 -0.65 14.57
C ARG A 41 -31.54 -1.34 15.66
N PHE A 42 -30.97 -2.50 15.34
CA PHE A 42 -30.28 -3.38 16.28
C PHE A 42 -29.18 -2.69 17.10
N ALA A 43 -28.39 -1.80 16.48
CA ALA A 43 -27.33 -1.09 17.19
C ALA A 43 -27.86 -0.12 18.28
N ALA A 44 -29.06 0.44 18.09
CA ALA A 44 -29.71 1.30 19.07
C ALA A 44 -30.38 0.45 20.16
N ALA A 45 -31.10 -0.61 19.77
CA ALA A 45 -31.67 -1.58 20.69
C ALA A 45 -30.59 -2.13 21.65
N ALA A 46 -29.46 -2.58 21.11
CA ALA A 46 -28.33 -3.08 21.90
C ALA A 46 -27.82 -2.07 22.95
N ARG A 47 -27.76 -0.77 22.62
CA ARG A 47 -27.34 0.26 23.59
C ARG A 47 -28.35 0.41 24.72
N HIS A 48 -29.65 0.31 24.43
CA HIS A 48 -30.70 0.35 25.44
C HIS A 48 -30.66 -0.88 26.33
N THR A 49 -30.46 -2.08 25.77
CA THR A 49 -30.28 -3.31 26.56
C THR A 49 -29.03 -3.24 27.44
N GLU A 50 -27.90 -2.78 26.90
CA GLU A 50 -26.65 -2.63 27.66
C GLU A 50 -26.76 -1.64 28.82
N ALA A 51 -27.61 -0.61 28.70
CA ALA A 51 -27.86 0.34 29.78
C ALA A 51 -28.60 -0.29 30.98
N LEU A 52 -29.28 -1.42 30.79
CA LEU A 52 -29.95 -2.17 31.86
C LEU A 52 -28.99 -3.12 32.60
N LEU A 53 -27.92 -3.57 31.94
CA LEU A 53 -27.01 -4.58 32.50
C LEU A 53 -26.38 -4.21 33.86
N PRO A 54 -26.01 -2.94 34.15
CA PRO A 54 -25.50 -2.58 35.48
C PRO A 54 -26.51 -2.79 36.61
N TRP A 55 -27.82 -2.70 36.31
CA TRP A 55 -28.91 -2.88 37.27
C TRP A 55 -29.29 -4.35 37.43
N TYR A 56 -29.08 -5.14 36.38
CA TYR A 56 -29.43 -6.55 36.31
C TYR A 56 -28.23 -7.42 35.88
N PRO A 57 -27.11 -7.42 36.63
CA PRO A 57 -25.86 -8.06 36.20
C PRO A 57 -25.94 -9.59 36.11
N GLN A 58 -26.91 -10.20 36.81
CA GLN A 58 -27.15 -11.65 36.82
C GLN A 58 -28.23 -12.09 35.82
N ASP A 59 -28.85 -11.14 35.10
CA ASP A 59 -29.89 -11.46 34.14
C ASP A 59 -29.27 -12.00 32.85
N TYR A 60 -29.25 -13.33 32.76
CA TYR A 60 -28.83 -14.08 31.59
C TYR A 60 -29.57 -13.66 30.31
N GLY A 61 -30.88 -13.46 30.39
CA GLY A 61 -31.72 -13.15 29.23
C GLY A 61 -31.38 -11.78 28.63
N LEU A 62 -31.17 -10.78 29.48
CA LEU A 62 -30.72 -9.45 29.05
C LEU A 62 -29.32 -9.50 28.42
N ARG A 63 -28.40 -10.29 29.01
CA ARG A 63 -27.04 -10.51 28.45
C ARG A 63 -27.08 -11.18 27.08
N LEU A 64 -27.87 -12.24 26.94
CA LEU A 64 -28.05 -12.96 25.68
C LEU A 64 -28.68 -12.06 24.61
N ARG A 65 -29.70 -11.28 24.98
CA ARG A 65 -30.37 -10.34 24.06
C ARG A 65 -29.43 -9.23 23.59
N ALA A 66 -28.62 -8.66 24.49
CA ALA A 66 -27.59 -7.70 24.13
C ALA A 66 -26.57 -8.31 23.14
N ALA A 67 -26.19 -9.57 23.36
CA ALA A 67 -25.30 -10.30 22.47
C ALA A 67 -25.87 -10.45 21.06
N TRP A 68 -27.11 -10.94 20.94
CA TRP A 68 -27.78 -11.12 19.67
C TRP A 68 -28.03 -9.80 18.93
N LEU A 69 -28.49 -8.74 19.63
CA LEU A 69 -28.66 -7.42 19.01
C LEU A 69 -27.33 -6.84 18.50
N ARG A 70 -26.22 -7.08 19.22
CA ARG A 70 -24.88 -6.71 18.74
C ARG A 70 -24.43 -7.55 17.55
N PHE A 71 -24.81 -8.82 17.53
CA PHE A 71 -24.59 -9.70 16.40
C PHE A 71 -25.32 -9.12 15.18
N GLU A 72 -26.64 -8.98 15.21
CA GLU A 72 -27.40 -8.42 14.07
C GLU A 72 -26.93 -7.02 13.63
N ALA A 73 -26.40 -6.21 14.54
CA ALA A 73 -25.80 -4.91 14.22
C ALA A 73 -24.42 -4.98 13.51
N GLY A 74 -23.86 -6.17 13.27
CA GLY A 74 -22.54 -6.36 12.68
C GLY A 74 -21.37 -6.16 13.64
N HIS A 75 -21.63 -6.11 14.95
CA HIS A 75 -20.62 -5.87 15.99
C HIS A 75 -20.15 -7.18 16.65
N TRP A 76 -19.69 -8.13 15.83
CA TRP A 76 -19.37 -9.52 16.21
C TRP A 76 -18.45 -9.65 17.43
N ARG A 77 -17.42 -8.80 17.54
CA ARG A 77 -16.49 -8.83 18.69
C ARG A 77 -17.17 -8.48 20.01
N ARG A 78 -18.06 -7.47 20.02
CA ARG A 78 -18.84 -7.11 21.21
C ARG A 78 -19.93 -8.13 21.49
N ALA A 79 -20.58 -8.65 20.45
CA ALA A 79 -21.53 -9.75 20.57
C ALA A 79 -20.90 -10.96 21.26
N ARG A 80 -19.69 -11.35 20.84
CA ARG A 80 -18.92 -12.43 21.47
C ARG A 80 -18.71 -12.21 22.97
N LEU A 81 -18.24 -11.02 23.37
CA LEU A 81 -18.06 -10.70 24.80
C LEU A 81 -19.38 -10.85 25.56
N HIS A 82 -20.49 -10.40 24.97
CA HIS A 82 -21.83 -10.55 25.54
C HIS A 82 -22.24 -12.02 25.70
N TYR A 83 -22.08 -12.82 24.64
CA TYR A 83 -22.34 -14.27 24.67
C TYR A 83 -21.44 -15.00 25.67
N GLU A 84 -20.16 -14.65 25.80
CA GLU A 84 -19.23 -15.31 26.73
C GLU A 84 -19.70 -15.22 28.18
N THR A 85 -20.12 -14.05 28.67
CA THR A 85 -20.71 -14.00 30.03
C THR A 85 -22.11 -14.58 30.08
N ALA A 86 -22.88 -14.60 28.97
CA ALA A 86 -24.14 -15.33 28.96
C ALA A 86 -23.92 -16.85 29.15
N VAL A 87 -22.83 -17.40 28.59
CA VAL A 87 -22.37 -18.78 28.87
C VAL A 87 -22.07 -18.96 30.36
N GLU A 88 -21.36 -18.02 30.98
CA GLU A 88 -21.04 -18.07 32.42
C GLU A 88 -22.30 -18.05 33.30
N LEU A 89 -23.23 -17.11 33.04
CA LEU A 89 -24.46 -16.95 33.83
C LEU A 89 -25.44 -18.12 33.67
N SER A 90 -25.50 -18.73 32.48
CA SER A 90 -26.40 -19.87 32.19
C SER A 90 -25.81 -21.23 32.49
N GLN A 91 -24.58 -21.30 32.99
CA GLN A 91 -23.85 -22.56 33.16
C GLN A 91 -23.71 -23.35 31.84
N GLY A 92 -23.53 -22.66 30.72
CA GLY A 92 -23.21 -23.29 29.45
C GLY A 92 -24.36 -23.48 28.46
N SER A 93 -25.42 -22.67 28.49
CA SER A 93 -26.53 -22.78 27.54
C SER A 93 -26.07 -22.87 26.08
N LEU A 94 -26.68 -23.81 25.34
CA LEU A 94 -26.38 -24.07 23.93
C LEU A 94 -26.48 -22.80 23.07
N ASP A 95 -27.50 -21.97 23.29
CA ASP A 95 -27.69 -20.73 22.51
C ASP A 95 -26.55 -19.74 22.68
N SER A 96 -26.05 -19.59 23.90
CA SER A 96 -24.94 -18.69 24.19
C SER A 96 -23.65 -19.18 23.57
N ARG A 97 -23.36 -20.48 23.69
CA ARG A 97 -22.16 -21.09 23.11
C ARG A 97 -22.19 -21.09 21.57
N LEU A 98 -23.35 -21.35 20.96
CA LEU A 98 -23.55 -21.19 19.53
C LEU A 98 -23.32 -19.73 19.11
N GLY A 99 -23.85 -18.77 19.89
CA GLY A 99 -23.62 -17.34 19.67
C GLY A 99 -22.14 -16.95 19.67
N VAL A 100 -21.32 -17.53 20.57
CA VAL A 100 -19.86 -17.37 20.56
C VAL A 100 -19.26 -17.89 19.25
N GLY A 101 -19.58 -19.12 18.84
CA GLY A 101 -19.06 -19.72 17.61
C GLY A 101 -19.45 -18.95 16.36
N TRP A 102 -20.71 -18.51 16.24
CA TRP A 102 -21.17 -17.69 15.12
C TRP A 102 -20.49 -16.32 15.10
N SER A 103 -20.30 -15.69 16.26
CA SER A 103 -19.59 -14.42 16.36
C SER A 103 -18.13 -14.56 15.92
N LEU A 104 -17.45 -15.65 16.29
CA LEU A 104 -16.09 -15.96 15.82
C LEU A 104 -16.04 -16.16 14.31
N LEU A 105 -16.99 -16.92 13.75
CA LEU A 105 -17.04 -17.19 12.31
C LEU A 105 -17.25 -15.90 11.51
N ARG A 106 -18.18 -15.04 11.95
CA ARG A 106 -18.45 -13.73 11.31
C ARG A 106 -17.32 -12.71 11.50
N ASP A 107 -16.54 -12.82 12.58
CA ASP A 107 -15.30 -12.06 12.78
C ASP A 107 -14.11 -12.62 11.97
N GLY A 108 -14.34 -13.66 11.13
CA GLY A 108 -13.32 -14.28 10.29
C GLY A 108 -12.35 -15.21 11.02
N ARG A 109 -12.64 -15.55 12.27
CA ARG A 109 -11.86 -16.48 13.12
C ARG A 109 -12.40 -17.91 12.97
N ARG A 110 -12.42 -18.40 11.73
CA ARG A 110 -13.00 -19.68 11.33
C ARG A 110 -12.45 -20.86 12.14
N ARG A 111 -11.14 -20.91 12.41
CA ARG A 111 -10.51 -22.00 13.16
C ARG A 111 -11.01 -22.05 14.60
N ALA A 112 -11.11 -20.90 15.25
CA ALA A 112 -11.66 -20.80 16.60
C ALA A 112 -13.17 -21.13 16.63
N ALA A 113 -13.91 -20.71 15.61
CA ALA A 113 -15.32 -21.06 15.47
C ALA A 113 -15.52 -22.58 15.32
N LEU A 114 -14.74 -23.22 14.44
CA LEU A 114 -14.77 -24.68 14.25
C LEU A 114 -14.47 -25.42 15.56
N ALA A 115 -13.41 -25.06 16.26
CA ALA A 115 -13.08 -25.67 17.57
C ALA A 115 -14.23 -25.51 18.59
N THR A 116 -14.90 -24.34 18.58
CA THR A 116 -16.07 -24.08 19.44
C THR A 116 -17.24 -24.99 19.07
N PHE A 117 -17.55 -25.11 17.78
CA PHE A 117 -18.65 -25.94 17.29
C PHE A 117 -18.37 -27.45 17.42
N GLU A 118 -17.13 -27.89 17.28
CA GLU A 118 -16.72 -29.29 17.50
C GLU A 118 -16.90 -29.69 18.96
N THR A 119 -16.54 -28.81 19.90
CA THR A 119 -16.80 -29.02 21.33
C THR A 119 -18.30 -29.14 21.58
N LEU A 120 -19.11 -28.27 20.96
CA LEU A 120 -20.57 -28.34 21.06
C LEU A 120 -21.15 -29.63 20.46
N ARG A 121 -20.53 -30.21 19.44
CA ARG A 121 -20.97 -31.48 18.85
C ARG A 121 -20.77 -32.65 19.82
N ILE A 122 -19.74 -32.60 20.66
CA ILE A 122 -19.52 -33.61 21.71
C ILE A 122 -20.62 -33.49 22.78
N ASP A 123 -20.90 -32.26 23.24
CA ASP A 123 -21.87 -32.01 24.31
C ASP A 123 -23.33 -32.17 23.85
N TYR A 124 -23.62 -31.87 22.57
CA TYR A 124 -24.95 -31.87 21.98
C TYR A 124 -24.97 -32.59 20.61
N PRO A 125 -24.70 -33.91 20.57
CA PRO A 125 -24.50 -34.65 19.31
C PRO A 125 -25.74 -34.70 18.41
N GLU A 126 -26.94 -34.64 19.00
CA GLU A 126 -28.21 -34.70 18.26
C GLU A 126 -28.73 -33.32 17.82
N SER A 127 -28.01 -32.24 18.14
CA SER A 127 -28.48 -30.89 17.85
C SER A 127 -28.29 -30.53 16.36
N PRO A 128 -29.37 -30.36 15.58
CA PRO A 128 -29.25 -30.00 14.16
C PRO A 128 -28.62 -28.61 13.98
N ARG A 129 -28.76 -27.72 14.97
CA ARG A 129 -28.17 -26.37 14.96
C ARG A 129 -26.64 -26.41 15.03
N VAL A 130 -26.08 -27.37 15.76
CA VAL A 130 -24.62 -27.56 15.85
C VAL A 130 -24.07 -28.14 14.55
N THR A 131 -24.73 -29.17 14.01
CA THR A 131 -24.37 -29.76 12.71
C THR A 131 -24.41 -28.73 11.59
N GLU A 132 -25.44 -27.89 11.56
CA GLU A 132 -25.55 -26.80 10.59
C GLU A 132 -24.44 -25.76 10.78
N ALA A 133 -24.13 -25.38 12.02
CA ALA A 133 -23.05 -24.43 12.30
C ALA A 133 -21.68 -24.96 11.85
N LEU A 134 -21.39 -26.24 12.06
CA LEU A 134 -20.18 -26.90 11.55
C LEU A 134 -20.15 -26.88 10.03
N ARG A 135 -21.23 -27.30 9.36
CA ARG A 135 -21.33 -27.31 7.90
C ARG A 135 -21.09 -25.92 7.30
N VAL A 136 -21.68 -24.89 7.90
CA VAL A 136 -21.48 -23.50 7.46
C VAL A 136 -20.05 -23.04 7.73
N ALA A 137 -19.48 -23.34 8.90
CA ALA A 137 -18.09 -22.99 9.20
C ALA A 137 -17.11 -23.70 8.26
N GLU A 138 -17.33 -24.97 7.94
CA GLU A 138 -16.53 -25.78 7.02
C GLU A 138 -16.58 -25.23 5.59
N SER A 139 -17.77 -24.86 5.11
CA SER A 139 -17.98 -24.29 3.77
C SER A 139 -17.63 -22.81 3.62
N THR A 140 -17.44 -22.08 4.73
CA THR A 140 -17.04 -20.67 4.68
C THR A 140 -15.68 -20.54 3.99
N PRO A 141 -15.59 -19.76 2.91
CA PRO A 141 -14.38 -19.70 2.09
C PRO A 141 -13.19 -19.23 2.91
N VAL A 142 -12.10 -19.97 2.73
CA VAL A 142 -10.80 -19.67 3.32
C VAL A 142 -10.15 -18.47 2.62
N VAL A 143 -10.61 -18.12 1.41
CA VAL A 143 -10.00 -17.08 0.58
C VAL A 143 -10.94 -15.88 0.48
N VAL A 144 -10.51 -14.72 1.00
CA VAL A 144 -11.23 -13.45 0.91
C VAL A 144 -10.51 -12.53 -0.08
N PRO A 145 -11.10 -12.26 -1.27
CA PRO A 145 -10.50 -11.36 -2.25
C PRO A 145 -10.69 -9.90 -1.85
N ARG A 146 -9.68 -9.08 -2.16
CA ARG A 146 -9.62 -7.65 -1.84
C ARG A 146 -9.08 -6.87 -3.03
N GLY A 147 -9.97 -6.22 -3.77
CA GLY A 147 -9.60 -5.35 -4.89
C GLY A 147 -9.13 -3.97 -4.42
N TRP A 148 -8.23 -3.37 -5.18
CA TRP A 148 -7.83 -1.99 -5.04
C TRP A 148 -7.46 -1.36 -6.38
N THR A 149 -7.61 -0.03 -6.49
CA THR A 149 -7.22 0.74 -7.69
C THR A 149 -6.83 2.18 -7.32
N TRP A 150 -5.85 2.74 -8.03
CA TRP A 150 -5.22 4.03 -7.75
C TRP A 150 -4.94 4.72 -9.09
N LEU A 151 -5.05 6.04 -9.10
CA LEU A 151 -4.65 6.92 -10.19
C LEU A 151 -3.67 7.94 -9.63
N THR A 152 -2.60 8.23 -10.38
CA THR A 152 -1.58 9.18 -9.97
C THR A 152 -1.24 10.12 -11.12
N ALA A 153 -1.28 11.42 -10.83
CA ALA A 153 -0.76 12.45 -11.71
C ALA A 153 0.56 12.99 -11.16
N HIS A 154 1.49 13.28 -12.07
CA HIS A 154 2.85 13.71 -11.77
C HIS A 154 3.15 15.03 -12.48
N LEU A 155 3.83 15.96 -11.80
CA LEU A 155 4.38 17.19 -12.39
C LEU A 155 5.82 17.36 -11.94
N TYR A 156 6.70 17.78 -12.86
CA TYR A 156 8.14 17.93 -12.62
C TYR A 156 8.64 19.35 -12.92
N PRO A 157 8.24 20.39 -12.15
CA PRO A 157 8.73 21.75 -12.37
C PRO A 157 10.26 21.82 -12.24
N GLY A 158 10.90 22.42 -13.25
CA GLY A 158 12.35 22.63 -13.28
C GLY A 158 13.18 21.38 -13.58
N HIS A 159 12.55 20.22 -13.83
CA HIS A 159 13.29 19.02 -14.21
C HIS A 159 13.75 19.11 -15.66
N PRO A 160 15.01 18.76 -15.98
CA PRO A 160 15.59 18.98 -17.31
C PRO A 160 14.95 18.13 -18.41
N THR A 161 14.50 16.93 -18.05
CA THR A 161 14.02 15.94 -19.01
C THR A 161 12.57 15.52 -18.80
N LEU A 162 11.97 15.71 -17.63
CA LEU A 162 10.62 15.26 -17.30
C LEU A 162 9.73 16.48 -17.13
N SER A 163 8.47 16.38 -17.55
CA SER A 163 7.50 17.48 -17.41
C SER A 163 6.30 17.08 -16.59
N ARG A 164 5.68 15.95 -16.95
CA ARG A 164 4.42 15.48 -16.40
C ARG A 164 4.30 13.98 -16.57
N GLY A 165 3.38 13.38 -15.84
CA GLY A 165 3.02 11.98 -16.03
C GLY A 165 1.59 11.71 -15.57
N LEU A 166 0.99 10.66 -16.12
CA LEU A 166 -0.27 10.13 -15.64
C LEU A 166 -0.17 8.61 -15.61
N GLY A 167 -0.53 8.02 -14.48
CA GLY A 167 -0.52 6.58 -14.30
C GLY A 167 -1.69 6.09 -13.48
N GLY A 168 -1.84 4.78 -13.50
CA GLY A 168 -2.85 4.08 -12.73
C GLY A 168 -2.38 2.69 -12.37
N GLN A 169 -2.96 2.16 -11.30
CA GLN A 169 -2.68 0.84 -10.81
C GLN A 169 -3.96 0.15 -10.38
N LEU A 170 -3.97 -1.17 -10.50
CA LEU A 170 -5.01 -2.02 -9.97
C LEU A 170 -4.40 -3.31 -9.45
N GLY A 171 -5.03 -3.89 -8.44
CA GLY A 171 -4.55 -5.12 -7.87
C GLY A 171 -5.61 -5.90 -7.12
N LEU A 172 -5.26 -7.15 -6.86
CA LEU A 172 -6.05 -8.11 -6.12
C LEU A 172 -5.20 -8.68 -5.00
N GLY A 173 -5.63 -8.46 -3.77
CA GLY A 173 -5.17 -9.20 -2.60
C GLY A 173 -6.09 -10.37 -2.31
N LEU A 174 -5.54 -11.46 -1.78
CA LEU A 174 -6.25 -12.58 -1.23
C LEU A 174 -5.79 -12.77 0.21
N ARG A 175 -6.73 -12.81 1.16
CA ARG A 175 -6.46 -13.34 2.49
C ARG A 175 -6.80 -14.82 2.50
N ILE A 176 -5.80 -15.67 2.68
CA ILE A 176 -5.91 -17.12 2.69
C ILE A 176 -5.90 -17.59 4.14
N ALA A 177 -6.98 -18.21 4.57
CA ALA A 177 -7.26 -18.54 5.96
C ALA A 177 -7.22 -17.30 6.85
N GLU A 178 -6.74 -17.46 8.07
CA GLU A 178 -6.68 -16.37 9.05
C GLU A 178 -5.44 -15.50 8.90
N HIS A 179 -4.37 -16.05 8.32
CA HIS A 179 -3.04 -15.44 8.36
C HIS A 179 -2.38 -15.27 7.00
N GLY A 180 -2.72 -16.08 6.00
CA GLY A 180 -2.10 -16.03 4.69
C GLY A 180 -2.48 -14.77 3.94
N LEU A 181 -1.49 -14.14 3.32
CA LEU A 181 -1.65 -12.99 2.44
C LEU A 181 -1.01 -13.32 1.10
N LEU A 182 -1.73 -13.05 0.02
CA LEU A 182 -1.20 -13.04 -1.34
C LEU A 182 -1.68 -11.77 -2.01
N SER A 183 -0.86 -11.10 -2.80
CA SER A 183 -1.35 -10.02 -3.65
C SER A 183 -0.61 -9.95 -4.97
N VAL A 184 -1.32 -9.48 -5.99
CA VAL A 184 -0.75 -9.13 -7.29
C VAL A 184 -1.32 -7.79 -7.72
N GLY A 185 -0.48 -6.96 -8.31
CA GLY A 185 -0.84 -5.65 -8.84
C GLY A 185 -0.16 -5.41 -10.17
N TYR A 186 -0.85 -4.69 -11.03
CA TYR A 186 -0.33 -4.17 -12.28
C TYR A 186 -0.53 -2.66 -12.31
N GLY A 187 0.48 -1.96 -12.79
CA GLY A 187 0.42 -0.52 -13.03
C GLY A 187 0.95 -0.14 -14.39
N TYR A 188 0.46 0.99 -14.87
CA TYR A 188 0.86 1.62 -16.10
C TYR A 188 0.98 3.12 -15.87
N ALA A 189 2.03 3.73 -16.40
CA ALA A 189 2.19 5.17 -16.39
C ALA A 189 2.73 5.65 -17.74
N ARG A 190 2.31 6.84 -18.16
CA ARG A 190 2.86 7.55 -19.31
C ARG A 190 3.55 8.81 -18.82
N LEU A 191 4.85 8.91 -19.07
CA LEU A 191 5.70 10.02 -18.66
C LEU A 191 6.02 10.89 -19.87
N GLY A 192 5.80 12.20 -19.77
CA GLY A 192 6.10 13.17 -20.82
C GLY A 192 7.46 13.81 -20.59
N TYR A 193 8.33 13.74 -21.60
CA TYR A 193 9.64 14.37 -21.56
C TYR A 193 9.64 15.78 -22.16
N GLN A 194 10.45 16.67 -21.60
CA GLN A 194 10.78 17.94 -22.24
C GLN A 194 11.85 17.69 -23.31
N PRO A 195 11.67 18.20 -24.54
CA PRO A 195 12.76 18.19 -25.51
C PRO A 195 13.89 19.05 -24.94
N THR A 196 15.09 18.46 -24.80
CA THR A 196 16.25 19.20 -24.31
C THR A 196 16.59 20.32 -25.30
N ALA A 197 17.07 21.47 -24.80
CA ALA A 197 17.50 22.57 -25.66
C ALA A 197 18.54 22.12 -26.69
N GLU A 198 19.38 21.14 -26.37
CA GLU A 198 20.33 20.53 -27.31
C GLU A 198 19.63 19.80 -28.47
N ALA A 199 18.54 19.06 -28.21
CA ALA A 199 17.75 18.43 -29.26
C ALA A 199 17.07 19.47 -30.17
N LEU A 200 16.60 20.58 -29.59
CA LEU A 200 16.05 21.71 -30.35
C LEU A 200 17.13 22.44 -31.15
N THR A 201 18.36 22.57 -30.62
CA THR A 201 19.49 23.22 -31.29
C THR A 201 19.99 22.38 -32.47
N LEU A 202 20.07 21.05 -32.31
CA LEU A 202 20.39 20.16 -33.43
C LEU A 202 19.30 20.23 -34.51
N ALA A 203 18.02 20.19 -34.14
CA ALA A 203 16.91 20.27 -35.10
C ALA A 203 16.88 21.61 -35.86
N GLY A 204 17.18 22.72 -35.19
CA GLY A 204 17.28 24.04 -35.81
C GLY A 204 18.44 24.14 -36.83
N THR A 205 19.58 23.53 -36.52
CA THR A 205 20.74 23.52 -37.44
C THR A 205 20.48 22.71 -38.71
N PHE A 206 19.70 21.62 -38.64
CA PHE A 206 19.29 20.85 -39.83
C PHE A 206 18.20 21.54 -40.66
N SER A 207 17.34 22.36 -40.05
CA SER A 207 16.32 23.12 -40.76
C SER A 207 16.91 24.31 -41.54
N ALA A 208 17.98 24.93 -41.04
CA ALA A 208 18.64 26.07 -41.69
C ALA A 208 19.53 25.68 -42.90
N GLY A 209 19.87 24.40 -43.07
CA GLY A 209 20.85 23.94 -44.06
C GLY A 209 20.30 23.55 -45.44
N ASN A 210 18.98 23.51 -45.66
CA ASN A 210 18.40 22.95 -46.90
C ASN A 210 17.71 23.98 -47.81
N GLY A 211 18.03 25.27 -47.66
CA GLY A 211 17.57 26.34 -48.54
C GLY A 211 18.69 26.86 -49.43
N GLY A 212 18.98 26.21 -50.56
CA GLY A 212 19.86 26.81 -51.57
C GLY A 212 20.56 25.82 -52.50
N GLY A 213 19.82 25.24 -53.44
CA GLY A 213 20.39 24.36 -54.46
C GLY A 213 19.49 24.15 -55.67
N SER A 214 18.88 25.22 -56.19
CA SER A 214 18.27 25.20 -57.53
C SER A 214 19.40 25.16 -58.57
N GLY A 215 19.89 23.95 -58.85
CA GLY A 215 20.80 23.67 -59.94
C GLY A 215 20.03 23.26 -61.19
N ASN A 216 20.06 24.12 -62.22
CA ASN A 216 19.65 23.79 -63.58
C ASN A 216 20.47 22.60 -64.11
N GLY A 217 19.81 21.46 -64.33
CA GLY A 217 20.38 20.30 -65.01
C GLY A 217 19.97 20.27 -66.48
N ALA A 218 20.81 20.82 -67.35
CA ALA A 218 20.79 20.58 -68.78
C ALA A 218 21.34 19.17 -69.09
N GLY A 219 20.79 18.56 -70.14
CA GLY A 219 21.01 17.16 -70.51
C GLY A 219 22.44 16.78 -70.87
N GLY A 220 22.71 15.49 -70.72
CA GLY A 220 23.97 14.85 -71.08
C GLY A 220 23.84 13.33 -71.00
N SER A 221 23.30 12.74 -72.06
CA SER A 221 23.29 11.31 -72.33
C SER A 221 24.71 10.77 -72.51
N GLN A 222 25.08 9.70 -71.79
CA GLN A 222 26.08 8.75 -72.28
C GLN A 222 25.83 7.35 -71.70
N ALA A 223 25.82 6.40 -72.62
CA ALA A 223 25.61 4.98 -72.44
C ALA A 223 26.94 4.23 -72.30
N GLY A 224 26.88 3.04 -71.70
CA GLY A 224 27.96 2.06 -71.57
C GLY A 224 28.09 1.62 -70.10
N GLY A 225 28.01 0.36 -69.70
CA GLY A 225 28.14 -0.90 -70.40
C GLY A 225 28.97 -1.84 -69.50
N MET A 226 28.51 -3.08 -69.35
CA MET A 226 29.24 -4.30 -68.91
C MET A 226 29.44 -4.61 -67.40
N ASN A 227 28.77 -5.70 -66.99
CA ASN A 227 29.28 -6.96 -66.42
C ASN A 227 30.42 -6.96 -65.38
N GLY A 228 30.20 -7.70 -64.29
CA GLY A 228 31.28 -8.25 -63.45
C GLY A 228 30.80 -8.99 -62.21
N MET A 229 30.58 -10.31 -62.33
CA MET A 229 30.56 -11.25 -61.19
C MET A 229 31.99 -11.43 -60.65
N GLY A 230 32.15 -11.54 -59.33
CA GLY A 230 33.44 -11.79 -58.70
C GLY A 230 33.30 -12.35 -57.28
N SER A 231 33.27 -13.67 -57.18
CA SER A 231 33.51 -14.46 -55.98
C SER A 231 34.98 -14.41 -55.57
N GLY A 232 35.28 -14.29 -54.27
CA GLY A 232 36.64 -14.33 -53.75
C GLY A 232 36.69 -14.78 -52.29
N SER A 233 36.98 -16.06 -52.09
CA SER A 233 37.44 -16.67 -50.85
C SER A 233 38.93 -16.35 -50.62
N GLY A 234 39.31 -16.03 -49.38
CA GLY A 234 40.69 -15.72 -49.02
C GLY A 234 40.96 -15.97 -47.54
N SER A 235 41.46 -17.17 -47.25
CA SER A 235 42.12 -17.56 -46.01
C SER A 235 43.50 -16.91 -45.89
N GLY A 236 43.79 -16.27 -44.75
CA GLY A 236 45.09 -15.67 -44.47
C GLY A 236 45.39 -15.67 -42.97
N SER A 237 46.13 -16.67 -42.52
CA SER A 237 46.78 -16.75 -41.21
C SER A 237 48.00 -15.83 -41.17
N GLY A 238 48.02 -14.90 -40.21
CA GLY A 238 49.14 -14.00 -39.97
C GLY A 238 49.27 -13.67 -38.48
N SER A 239 50.19 -14.36 -37.82
CA SER A 239 50.66 -14.05 -36.47
C SER A 239 51.59 -12.84 -36.50
N GLY A 240 51.19 -11.77 -35.82
CA GLY A 240 51.99 -10.56 -35.64
C GLY A 240 51.74 -9.94 -34.27
N SER A 241 52.66 -10.20 -33.35
CA SER A 241 52.76 -9.53 -32.05
C SER A 241 53.24 -8.09 -32.24
N GLY A 242 52.33 -7.14 -32.04
CA GLY A 242 52.63 -5.71 -32.08
C GLY A 242 51.98 -5.01 -30.89
N SER A 243 52.79 -4.73 -29.87
CA SER A 243 52.45 -3.85 -28.76
C SER A 243 52.38 -2.40 -29.24
N GLY A 244 51.16 -1.89 -29.43
CA GLY A 244 50.89 -0.50 -29.74
C GLY A 244 49.82 0.06 -28.79
N THR A 245 50.25 0.89 -27.86
CA THR A 245 49.40 1.75 -27.04
C THR A 245 48.84 2.87 -27.91
N GLY A 246 47.65 2.66 -28.48
CA GLY A 246 46.89 3.66 -29.21
C GLY A 246 45.73 4.17 -28.36
N SER A 247 45.86 5.40 -27.86
CA SER A 247 44.80 6.15 -27.19
C SER A 247 43.76 6.60 -28.21
N GLY A 248 42.87 5.70 -28.61
CA GLY A 248 41.72 6.01 -29.47
C GLY A 248 40.54 6.45 -28.60
N GLY A 249 40.25 7.75 -28.62
CA GLY A 249 39.01 8.31 -28.07
C GLY A 249 37.80 7.80 -28.86
N GLY A 250 37.27 6.65 -28.47
CA GLY A 250 36.01 6.13 -28.96
C GLY A 250 34.87 6.93 -28.33
N SER A 251 34.32 7.88 -29.09
CA SER A 251 33.04 8.52 -28.78
C SER A 251 31.98 7.43 -28.71
N GLN A 252 31.60 7.03 -27.51
CA GLN A 252 30.47 6.12 -27.29
C GLN A 252 29.22 6.83 -27.79
N VAL A 253 28.75 6.40 -28.96
CA VAL A 253 27.44 6.76 -29.49
C VAL A 253 26.42 6.20 -28.49
N GLY A 254 25.75 7.10 -27.79
CA GLY A 254 24.69 6.78 -26.85
C GLY A 254 23.58 5.95 -27.52
N PRO A 255 22.77 5.22 -26.72
CA PRO A 255 21.73 4.34 -27.24
C PRO A 255 20.81 5.13 -28.17
N GLY A 256 20.79 4.73 -29.44
CA GLY A 256 19.97 5.35 -30.47
C GLY A 256 18.49 5.19 -30.15
N TYR A 257 17.86 6.25 -29.68
CA TYR A 257 16.42 6.33 -29.59
C TYR A 257 15.85 6.29 -31.01
N GLY A 258 15.14 5.20 -31.33
CA GLY A 258 14.50 4.99 -32.62
C GLY A 258 13.55 6.14 -32.94
N ARG A 259 13.78 6.74 -34.11
CA ARG A 259 13.02 7.87 -34.64
C ARG A 259 11.64 7.41 -35.08
N GLY A 260 10.69 7.36 -34.15
CA GLY A 260 9.27 7.21 -34.44
C GLY A 260 8.75 8.52 -35.04
N THR A 261 8.41 8.49 -36.32
CA THR A 261 7.72 9.58 -37.03
C THR A 261 6.24 9.52 -36.67
N ASP A 262 5.78 10.44 -35.83
CA ASP A 262 4.39 10.94 -35.86
C ASP A 262 4.38 12.36 -35.26
N ASP A 263 4.14 13.33 -36.15
CA ASP A 263 4.13 14.77 -35.89
C ASP A 263 2.88 15.16 -35.11
N ASP A 264 2.97 15.19 -33.78
CA ASP A 264 1.96 15.84 -32.95
C ASP A 264 2.64 16.98 -32.16
N PRO A 265 2.39 18.26 -32.51
CA PRO A 265 3.11 19.42 -31.97
C PRO A 265 2.83 19.71 -30.49
N PHE A 266 1.99 18.90 -29.83
CA PHE A 266 1.79 18.89 -28.37
C PHE A 266 2.48 17.72 -27.65
N LEU A 267 3.11 16.80 -28.38
CA LEU A 267 3.70 15.58 -27.83
C LEU A 267 5.23 15.69 -27.78
N GLY A 268 5.74 16.21 -26.66
CA GLY A 268 7.06 15.80 -26.21
C GLY A 268 7.14 14.27 -26.17
N THR A 269 8.32 13.70 -26.42
CA THR A 269 8.51 12.24 -26.42
C THR A 269 7.94 11.64 -25.14
N THR A 270 6.94 10.76 -25.25
CA THR A 270 6.37 10.06 -24.10
C THR A 270 7.05 8.72 -23.93
N VAL A 271 7.28 8.30 -22.69
CA VAL A 271 7.73 6.94 -22.35
C VAL A 271 6.61 6.26 -21.58
N ASP A 272 6.28 5.06 -22.04
CA ASP A 272 5.35 4.18 -21.34
C ASP A 272 6.11 3.30 -20.35
N GLN A 273 5.61 3.26 -19.12
CA GLN A 273 6.15 2.51 -17.99
C GLN A 273 5.13 1.47 -17.55
N HIS A 274 5.59 0.23 -17.46
CA HIS A 274 4.82 -0.91 -16.98
C HIS A 274 5.42 -1.40 -15.67
N GLN A 275 4.56 -1.76 -14.73
CA GLN A 275 4.99 -2.32 -13.46
C GLN A 275 4.10 -3.48 -13.02
N VAL A 276 4.74 -4.52 -12.49
CA VAL A 276 4.10 -5.67 -11.88
C VAL A 276 4.62 -5.80 -10.46
N HIS A 277 3.72 -6.01 -9.52
CA HIS A 277 4.05 -6.26 -8.13
C HIS A 277 3.36 -7.54 -7.68
N ALA A 278 4.09 -8.39 -6.97
CA ALA A 278 3.56 -9.59 -6.33
C ALA A 278 4.07 -9.67 -4.90
N SER A 279 3.21 -10.12 -3.98
CA SER A 279 3.62 -10.35 -2.60
C SER A 279 2.93 -11.55 -1.97
N ALA A 280 3.63 -12.20 -1.05
CA ALA A 280 3.12 -13.32 -0.28
C ALA A 280 3.61 -13.23 1.17
N GLY A 281 2.74 -13.48 2.14
CA GLY A 281 3.10 -13.32 3.54
C GLY A 281 2.15 -13.97 4.53
N LEU A 282 2.46 -13.75 5.80
CA LEU A 282 1.71 -14.22 6.95
C LEU A 282 1.47 -13.06 7.92
N ALA A 283 0.26 -12.98 8.46
CA ALA A 283 -0.17 -11.91 9.37
C ALA A 283 -0.89 -12.49 10.58
N TRP A 284 -0.36 -12.20 11.76
CA TRP A 284 -0.98 -12.46 13.06
C TRP A 284 -1.34 -11.14 13.73
N PRO A 285 -2.16 -11.14 14.80
CA PRO A 285 -2.59 -9.92 15.47
C PRO A 285 -1.46 -9.05 16.03
N VAL A 286 -0.30 -9.66 16.34
CA VAL A 286 0.83 -8.97 17.00
C VAL A 286 2.08 -8.91 16.13
N ALA A 287 2.14 -9.64 15.03
CA ALA A 287 3.32 -9.70 14.17
C ALA A 287 2.98 -10.26 12.79
N GLY A 288 3.86 -10.06 11.83
CA GLY A 288 3.78 -10.73 10.54
C GLY A 288 4.95 -10.39 9.64
N GLY A 289 4.90 -10.95 8.45
CA GLY A 289 5.92 -10.71 7.43
C GLY A 289 5.39 -10.96 6.03
N VAL A 290 5.92 -10.22 5.06
CA VAL A 290 5.56 -10.34 3.64
C VAL A 290 6.83 -10.31 2.79
N LEU A 291 6.96 -11.28 1.90
CA LEU A 291 7.92 -11.28 0.80
C LEU A 291 7.31 -10.58 -0.40
N GLN A 292 8.11 -9.77 -1.09
CA GLN A 292 7.66 -8.88 -2.15
C GLN A 292 8.60 -8.99 -3.35
N TYR A 293 8.00 -8.94 -4.54
CA TYR A 293 8.69 -8.88 -5.81
C TYR A 293 8.07 -7.78 -6.66
N GLY A 294 8.94 -6.98 -7.26
CA GLY A 294 8.63 -5.92 -8.19
C GLY A 294 9.35 -6.13 -9.51
N TRP A 295 8.65 -5.82 -10.59
CA TRP A 295 9.21 -5.70 -11.93
C TRP A 295 8.73 -4.40 -12.54
N LEU A 296 9.66 -3.61 -13.06
CA LEU A 296 9.40 -2.37 -13.76
C LEU A 296 10.07 -2.40 -15.12
N HIS A 297 9.35 -1.97 -16.14
CA HIS A 297 9.86 -1.87 -17.50
C HIS A 297 9.43 -0.54 -18.12
N ASP A 298 10.42 0.29 -18.40
CA ASP A 298 10.27 1.52 -19.16
C ASP A 298 10.59 1.22 -20.63
N GLN A 299 9.76 1.72 -21.56
CA GLN A 299 9.98 1.50 -22.99
C GLN A 299 11.36 2.04 -23.41
N GLY A 300 12.20 1.16 -23.96
CA GLY A 300 13.55 1.50 -24.41
C GLY A 300 14.64 1.37 -23.35
N LEU A 301 14.30 1.02 -22.11
CA LEU A 301 15.25 0.75 -21.03
C LEU A 301 15.22 -0.73 -20.62
N GLN A 302 16.28 -1.17 -19.95
CA GLN A 302 16.34 -2.50 -19.35
C GLN A 302 15.36 -2.60 -18.17
N PRO A 303 14.74 -3.76 -17.95
CA PRO A 303 13.84 -3.94 -16.83
C PRO A 303 14.59 -3.85 -15.50
N ILE A 304 13.91 -3.29 -14.50
CA ILE A 304 14.37 -3.21 -13.12
C ILE A 304 13.61 -4.25 -12.31
N HIS A 305 14.32 -5.02 -11.51
CA HIS A 305 13.76 -5.98 -10.58
C HIS A 305 13.94 -5.48 -9.15
N ALA A 306 12.96 -5.71 -8.30
CA ALA A 306 13.06 -5.41 -6.87
C ALA A 306 12.58 -6.60 -6.07
N VAL A 307 13.33 -6.96 -5.04
CA VAL A 307 12.96 -8.03 -4.10
C VAL A 307 13.06 -7.51 -2.69
N GLY A 308 12.20 -7.95 -1.80
CA GLY A 308 12.29 -7.53 -0.41
C GLY A 308 11.39 -8.29 0.52
N THR A 309 11.57 -7.98 1.80
CA THR A 309 10.77 -8.47 2.90
C THR A 309 10.39 -7.32 3.80
N SER A 310 9.15 -7.34 4.26
CA SER A 310 8.63 -6.41 5.25
C SER A 310 8.20 -7.21 6.47
N LEU A 311 8.74 -6.90 7.64
CA LEU A 311 8.40 -7.54 8.91
C LEU A 311 7.76 -6.51 9.82
N TRP A 312 6.73 -6.90 10.58
CA TRP A 312 6.14 -6.01 11.59
C TRP A 312 5.86 -6.71 12.90
N VAL A 313 5.82 -5.91 13.96
CA VAL A 313 5.46 -6.32 15.32
C VAL A 313 4.72 -5.18 16.01
N SER A 314 3.61 -5.48 16.70
CA SER A 314 2.64 -4.49 17.19
C SER A 314 2.33 -4.51 18.71
N PRO A 315 3.28 -4.78 19.63
CA PRO A 315 2.99 -4.78 21.08
C PRO A 315 2.76 -3.36 21.64
N TRP A 316 3.33 -2.33 21.03
CA TRP A 316 3.31 -0.93 21.49
C TRP A 316 3.12 0.06 20.34
N GLY A 317 2.23 -0.28 19.41
CA GLY A 317 2.16 0.35 18.10
C GLY A 317 2.96 -0.42 17.06
N ASP A 318 2.81 -0.05 15.79
CA ASP A 318 3.30 -0.85 14.68
C ASP A 318 4.75 -0.51 14.37
N VAL A 319 5.67 -1.38 14.80
CA VAL A 319 7.07 -1.33 14.40
C VAL A 319 7.21 -2.14 13.13
N VAL A 320 7.71 -1.52 12.06
CA VAL A 320 7.90 -2.16 10.76
C VAL A 320 9.36 -2.02 10.34
N LEU A 321 9.95 -3.16 9.96
CA LEU A 321 11.28 -3.29 9.41
C LEU A 321 11.16 -3.77 7.96
N ASP A 322 11.62 -2.94 7.03
CA ASP A 322 11.61 -3.23 5.60
C ASP A 322 13.05 -3.45 5.14
N ALA A 323 13.33 -4.61 4.54
CA ALA A 323 14.63 -4.93 3.94
C ALA A 323 14.41 -5.30 2.47
N ASN A 324 14.94 -4.50 1.55
CA ASN A 324 14.75 -4.72 0.13
C ASN A 324 16.04 -4.48 -0.66
N ALA A 325 16.06 -4.97 -1.89
CA ALA A 325 17.14 -4.78 -2.83
C ALA A 325 16.56 -4.50 -4.23
N THR A 326 17.05 -3.43 -4.84
CA THR A 326 16.79 -3.13 -6.25
C THR A 326 17.93 -3.71 -7.08
N ILE A 327 17.60 -4.45 -8.13
CA ILE A 327 18.53 -5.14 -9.02
C ILE A 327 18.34 -4.54 -10.42
N GLU A 328 19.34 -3.78 -10.83
CA GLU A 328 19.52 -3.27 -12.19
C GLU A 328 20.63 -4.08 -12.88
N PRO A 329 20.79 -3.98 -14.22
CA PRO A 329 21.80 -4.75 -14.95
C PRO A 329 23.24 -4.56 -14.43
N ASP A 330 23.55 -3.38 -13.91
CA ASP A 330 24.88 -2.93 -13.52
C ASP A 330 25.02 -2.65 -12.01
N VAL A 331 23.92 -2.59 -11.27
CA VAL A 331 23.95 -2.15 -9.87
C VAL A 331 22.88 -2.84 -9.02
N VAL A 332 23.30 -3.21 -7.81
CA VAL A 332 22.40 -3.71 -6.77
C VAL A 332 22.40 -2.72 -5.63
N ARG A 333 21.20 -2.26 -5.24
CA ARG A 333 21.01 -1.27 -4.17
C ARG A 333 20.23 -1.89 -3.01
N PRO A 334 20.90 -2.50 -2.01
CA PRO A 334 20.23 -2.94 -0.81
C PRO A 334 19.82 -1.74 0.05
N ARG A 335 18.68 -1.88 0.71
CA ARG A 335 18.08 -0.85 1.55
C ARG A 335 17.42 -1.49 2.77
N LEU A 336 17.61 -0.84 3.91
CA LEU A 336 16.99 -1.19 5.18
C LEU A 336 16.24 0.03 5.69
N ALA A 337 14.98 -0.13 6.08
CA ALA A 337 14.18 0.93 6.66
C ALA A 337 13.48 0.45 7.93
N LEU A 338 13.41 1.34 8.92
CA LEU A 338 12.71 1.12 10.19
C LEU A 338 11.73 2.26 10.39
N ARG A 339 10.48 1.92 10.73
CA ARG A 339 9.43 2.89 11.09
C ARG A 339 8.67 2.38 12.30
N TRP A 340 8.14 3.30 13.10
CA TRP A 340 7.37 2.95 14.28
C TRP A 340 6.15 3.86 14.43
N GLN A 341 4.95 3.33 14.18
CA GLN A 341 3.70 4.06 14.39
C GLN A 341 3.29 4.01 15.87
N MET A 342 3.61 5.05 16.60
CA MET A 342 3.31 5.20 18.03
C MET A 342 1.92 5.82 18.26
N PRO A 343 1.00 5.16 18.96
CA PRO A 343 -0.24 5.78 19.40
C PRO A 343 0.03 6.75 20.55
N VAL A 344 -0.02 8.06 20.29
CA VAL A 344 0.17 9.10 21.32
C VAL A 344 -1.14 9.40 22.05
N HIS A 345 -2.27 9.31 21.34
CA HIS A 345 -3.62 9.45 21.88
C HIS A 345 -4.57 8.51 21.12
N ARG A 346 -5.81 8.34 21.60
CA ARG A 346 -6.85 7.51 20.94
C ARG A 346 -7.09 7.87 19.47
N SER A 347 -6.81 9.12 19.11
CA SER A 347 -7.00 9.66 17.76
C SER A 347 -5.73 10.23 17.15
N LEU A 348 -4.59 10.20 17.82
CA LEU A 348 -3.34 10.79 17.32
C LEU A 348 -2.23 9.74 17.37
N TRP A 349 -1.48 9.63 16.29
CA TRP A 349 -0.27 8.83 16.23
C TRP A 349 0.87 9.62 15.60
N VAL A 350 2.08 9.18 15.92
CA VAL A 350 3.34 9.73 15.41
C VAL A 350 4.15 8.57 14.86
N GLU A 351 4.77 8.75 13.70
CA GLU A 351 5.58 7.74 13.04
C GLU A 351 6.95 8.31 12.68
N PRO A 352 7.92 8.26 13.60
CA PRO A 352 9.32 8.39 13.22
C PRO A 352 9.74 7.20 12.36
N GLY A 353 10.69 7.45 11.48
CA GLY A 353 11.39 6.38 10.79
C GLY A 353 12.68 6.86 10.14
N GLY A 354 13.39 5.91 9.57
CA GLY A 354 14.56 6.19 8.75
C GLY A 354 14.91 5.02 7.87
N SER A 355 15.78 5.27 6.90
CA SER A 355 16.31 4.26 6.00
C SER A 355 17.79 4.48 5.74
N MET A 356 18.45 3.38 5.43
CA MET A 356 19.82 3.31 4.94
C MET A 356 19.82 2.55 3.63
N GLN A 357 20.49 3.09 2.62
CA GLN A 357 20.67 2.49 1.31
C GLN A 357 22.17 2.45 0.98
N VAL A 358 22.62 1.37 0.37
CA VAL A 358 24.02 1.24 -0.07
C VAL A 358 24.07 1.22 -1.58
N GLU A 359 24.99 1.99 -2.16
CA GLU A 359 25.26 2.01 -3.60
C GLU A 359 26.77 2.13 -3.82
N GLY A 360 27.41 1.06 -4.30
CA GLY A 360 28.86 0.99 -4.35
C GLY A 360 29.48 1.12 -2.95
N SER A 361 30.25 2.18 -2.74
CA SER A 361 30.85 2.53 -1.43
C SER A 361 30.08 3.60 -0.65
N GLU A 362 29.02 4.17 -1.23
CA GLU A 362 28.23 5.24 -0.61
C GLU A 362 27.09 4.66 0.24
N VAL A 363 26.92 5.21 1.44
CA VAL A 363 25.80 4.92 2.33
C VAL A 363 24.90 6.15 2.39
N LEU A 364 23.71 6.02 1.84
CA LEU A 364 22.70 7.07 1.76
C LEU A 364 21.69 6.87 2.90
N GLY A 365 21.58 7.88 3.77
CA GLY A 365 20.70 7.86 4.94
C GLY A 365 19.56 8.84 4.81
N THR A 366 18.37 8.44 5.26
CA THR A 366 17.20 9.32 5.28
C THR A 366 16.42 9.18 6.59
N GLY A 367 15.99 10.31 7.15
CA GLY A 367 15.07 10.36 8.28
C GLY A 367 13.69 10.82 7.84
N ARG A 368 12.64 10.36 8.53
CA ARG A 368 11.26 10.75 8.27
C ARG A 368 10.43 10.88 9.54
N LEU A 369 9.38 11.69 9.46
CA LEU A 369 8.38 11.85 10.50
C LEU A 369 7.00 12.05 9.88
N THR A 370 6.04 11.25 10.32
CA THR A 370 4.62 11.42 9.97
C THR A 370 3.79 11.65 11.23
N LEU A 371 2.82 12.54 11.15
CA LEU A 371 1.76 12.71 12.14
C LEU A 371 0.45 12.26 11.51
N GLY A 372 -0.42 11.62 12.28
CA GLY A 372 -1.74 11.32 11.76
C GLY A 372 -2.84 11.28 12.81
N LEU A 373 -4.04 11.55 12.32
CA LEU A 373 -5.26 11.67 13.09
C LEU A 373 -6.27 10.61 12.64
N HIS A 374 -6.65 9.71 13.55
CA HIS A 374 -7.72 8.73 13.33
C HIS A 374 -9.05 9.26 13.88
N GLY A 375 -10.07 9.29 13.03
CA GLY A 375 -11.42 9.67 13.40
C GLY A 375 -12.49 8.86 12.66
N LYS A 376 -13.75 9.17 12.93
CA LYS A 376 -14.84 8.83 12.03
C LYS A 376 -15.12 10.05 11.17
N PRO A 377 -15.17 9.94 9.84
CA PRO A 377 -15.21 8.72 9.02
C PRO A 377 -13.86 8.21 8.47
N GLY A 378 -12.70 8.68 8.93
CA GLY A 378 -11.44 8.38 8.25
C GLY A 378 -10.17 8.77 8.99
N THR A 379 -9.05 8.70 8.27
CA THR A 379 -7.72 9.06 8.78
C THR A 379 -7.16 10.21 7.96
N LEU A 380 -6.47 11.14 8.62
CA LEU A 380 -5.64 12.16 7.95
C LEU A 380 -4.20 11.99 8.40
N TRP A 381 -3.25 12.26 7.52
CA TRP A 381 -1.82 12.25 7.87
C TRP A 381 -1.04 13.31 7.11
N ALA A 382 0.00 13.82 7.73
CA ALA A 382 0.96 14.72 7.12
C ALA A 382 2.36 14.39 7.63
N GLY A 383 3.37 14.55 6.78
CA GLY A 383 4.73 14.23 7.17
C GLY A 383 5.76 14.78 6.21
N GLY A 384 7.00 14.44 6.50
CA GLY A 384 8.13 14.76 5.65
C GLY A 384 9.33 13.88 5.91
N MET A 385 10.30 14.00 5.02
CA MET A 385 11.57 13.30 5.07
C MET A 385 12.71 14.23 4.66
N GLY A 386 13.91 13.95 5.15
CA GLY A 386 15.14 14.63 4.78
C GLY A 386 16.31 13.68 4.84
N GLY A 387 17.19 13.76 3.85
CA GLY A 387 18.31 12.84 3.70
C GLY A 387 18.75 12.74 2.25
N ARG A 388 19.41 11.65 1.90
CA ARG A 388 19.65 11.28 0.51
C ARG A 388 19.16 9.86 0.29
N GLU A 389 18.46 9.63 -0.80
CA GLU A 389 17.96 8.33 -1.23
C GLU A 389 17.97 8.34 -2.77
N ARG A 390 18.45 7.29 -3.43
CA ARG A 390 18.49 7.22 -4.90
C ARG A 390 17.63 6.05 -5.38
N ARG A 391 16.68 6.27 -6.28
CA ARG A 391 15.80 5.21 -6.84
C ARG A 391 15.22 4.25 -5.78
N PRO A 392 14.48 4.74 -4.77
CA PRO A 392 13.96 3.83 -3.76
C PRO A 392 12.87 2.92 -4.33
N ALA A 393 13.17 1.62 -4.47
CA ALA A 393 12.12 0.62 -4.59
C ALA A 393 11.45 0.46 -3.22
N ARG A 394 10.33 1.15 -3.03
CA ARG A 394 9.50 1.01 -1.83
C ARG A 394 8.48 -0.08 -2.08
N LEU A 395 8.82 -1.33 -1.81
CA LEU A 395 7.92 -2.45 -2.08
C LEU A 395 6.64 -2.43 -1.23
N ASP A 396 6.63 -1.70 -0.11
CA ASP A 396 5.47 -1.52 0.75
C ASP A 396 4.37 -0.63 0.12
N VAL A 397 4.72 0.14 -0.91
CA VAL A 397 3.78 0.91 -1.74
C VAL A 397 3.95 0.42 -3.18
N PRO A 398 2.91 0.01 -3.91
CA PRO A 398 3.07 -0.55 -5.25
C PRO A 398 3.49 0.47 -6.33
N VAL A 399 4.20 1.55 -5.98
CA VAL A 399 4.69 2.60 -6.88
C VAL A 399 6.21 2.49 -6.97
N PHE A 400 6.72 2.17 -8.16
CA PHE A 400 8.16 2.25 -8.45
C PHE A 400 8.46 3.58 -9.11
N LEU A 401 9.26 4.42 -8.45
CA LEU A 401 9.75 5.65 -9.04
C LEU A 401 11.09 5.37 -9.73
N SER A 402 11.06 5.19 -11.04
CA SER A 402 12.26 5.10 -11.90
C SER A 402 12.78 6.51 -12.18
N LEU A 403 13.24 7.22 -11.15
CA LEU A 403 13.90 8.53 -11.30
C LEU A 403 15.39 8.36 -11.07
N ALA A 404 16.22 8.85 -11.99
CA ALA A 404 17.68 8.79 -11.83
C ALA A 404 18.19 9.70 -10.68
N ASP A 405 17.42 10.71 -10.32
CA ASP A 405 17.82 11.76 -9.38
C ASP A 405 17.93 11.31 -7.92
N ASP A 406 18.73 12.05 -7.17
CA ASP A 406 18.83 11.93 -5.71
C ASP A 406 17.62 12.63 -5.07
N LEU A 407 16.92 11.92 -4.20
CA LEU A 407 15.83 12.47 -3.41
C LEU A 407 16.39 13.08 -2.12
N ARG A 408 16.28 14.41 -2.00
CA ARG A 408 16.88 15.16 -0.90
C ARG A 408 15.92 15.41 0.26
N TRP A 409 14.69 15.74 -0.08
CA TRP A 409 13.63 16.00 0.89
C TRP A 409 12.29 15.64 0.29
N GLY A 410 11.32 15.40 1.17
CA GLY A 410 9.95 15.16 0.77
C GLY A 410 8.97 15.69 1.81
N ALA A 411 7.79 16.08 1.34
CA ALA A 411 6.65 16.42 2.19
C ALA A 411 5.41 15.76 1.61
N TRP A 412 4.50 15.31 2.47
CA TRP A 412 3.26 14.68 2.05
C TRP A 412 2.09 15.02 2.97
N LEU A 413 0.90 14.98 2.38
CA LEU A 413 -0.39 15.12 3.05
C LEU A 413 -1.35 14.13 2.40
N GLY A 414 -2.12 13.40 3.21
CA GLY A 414 -3.12 12.49 2.69
C GLY A 414 -4.23 12.18 3.67
N GLY A 415 -5.21 11.45 3.16
CA GLY A 415 -6.33 10.99 3.93
C GLY A 415 -6.99 9.75 3.36
N THR A 416 -7.66 9.01 4.24
CA THR A 416 -8.59 7.95 3.87
C THR A 416 -9.98 8.28 4.38
N LEU A 417 -10.99 7.93 3.59
CA LEU A 417 -12.40 8.08 3.93
C LEU A 417 -13.06 6.71 3.86
N SER A 418 -13.52 6.20 5.00
CA SER A 418 -14.30 4.95 5.04
C SER A 418 -15.72 5.23 4.58
N LEU A 419 -16.15 4.52 3.55
CA LEU A 419 -17.49 4.57 2.99
C LEU A 419 -18.33 3.38 3.50
N PRO A 420 -19.67 3.48 3.44
CA PRO A 420 -20.54 2.34 3.64
C PRO A 420 -20.18 1.17 2.72
N ARG A 421 -20.59 -0.04 3.11
CA ARG A 421 -20.38 -1.30 2.34
C ARG A 421 -18.92 -1.75 2.21
N GLY A 422 -17.99 -1.16 2.98
CA GLY A 422 -16.62 -1.63 3.03
C GLY A 422 -15.78 -1.12 1.87
N PHE A 423 -16.00 0.12 1.44
CA PHE A 423 -15.06 0.82 0.56
C PHE A 423 -14.29 1.84 1.39
N ALA A 424 -13.05 2.11 1.00
CA ALA A 424 -12.33 3.28 1.48
C ALA A 424 -11.77 4.04 0.28
N LEU A 425 -11.98 5.35 0.27
CA LEU A 425 -11.31 6.26 -0.65
C LEU A 425 -10.01 6.73 -0.03
N LEU A 426 -9.01 6.94 -0.86
CA LEU A 426 -7.72 7.50 -0.48
C LEU A 426 -7.42 8.69 -1.40
N ALA A 427 -6.88 9.76 -0.82
CA ALA A 427 -6.30 10.87 -1.57
C ALA A 427 -4.99 11.28 -0.90
N ALA A 428 -3.96 11.53 -1.68
CA ALA A 428 -2.65 11.94 -1.18
C ALA A 428 -2.00 12.93 -2.16
N TYR A 429 -1.25 13.86 -1.59
CA TYR A 429 -0.41 14.80 -2.30
C TYR A 429 0.99 14.76 -1.72
N GLU A 430 1.99 14.64 -2.59
CA GLU A 430 3.39 14.51 -2.21
C GLU A 430 4.25 15.45 -3.04
N VAL A 431 5.27 16.04 -2.41
CA VAL A 431 6.24 16.90 -3.07
C VAL A 431 7.64 16.45 -2.67
N TYR A 432 8.51 16.26 -3.65
CA TYR A 432 9.89 15.85 -3.44
C TYR A 432 10.85 16.85 -4.08
N GLY A 433 11.91 17.17 -3.35
CA GLY A 433 13.06 17.88 -3.90
C GLY A 433 14.04 16.89 -4.51
N LEU A 434 14.36 17.11 -5.77
CA LEU A 434 15.26 16.28 -6.56
C LEU A 434 16.56 17.04 -6.81
N ASP A 435 17.69 16.38 -6.54
CA ASP A 435 19.00 16.81 -6.98
C ASP A 435 19.35 15.96 -8.24
N PRO A 436 19.35 16.55 -9.44
CA PRO A 436 19.70 15.83 -10.66
C PRO A 436 21.10 15.24 -10.58
N ILE A 437 21.32 14.10 -11.26
CA ILE A 437 22.66 13.49 -11.33
C ILE A 437 23.69 14.47 -11.89
N ASP A 438 23.29 15.31 -12.85
CA ASP A 438 24.13 16.37 -13.38
C ASP A 438 24.05 17.60 -12.47
N PRO A 439 25.15 17.95 -11.76
CA PRO A 439 25.15 19.06 -10.82
C PRO A 439 25.03 20.44 -11.49
N THR A 440 25.15 20.52 -12.82
CA THR A 440 24.96 21.77 -13.58
C THR A 440 23.49 22.14 -13.73
N ILE A 441 22.59 21.18 -13.49
CA ILE A 441 21.15 21.37 -13.66
C ILE A 441 20.55 21.97 -12.40
N SER A 442 19.69 22.97 -12.57
CA SER A 442 18.95 23.57 -11.46
C SER A 442 18.13 22.51 -10.74
N ARG A 443 18.04 22.63 -9.41
CA ARG A 443 17.21 21.76 -8.58
C ARG A 443 15.79 21.66 -9.13
N ALA A 444 15.27 20.44 -9.12
CA ALA A 444 13.93 20.15 -9.58
C ALA A 444 13.02 19.76 -8.41
N THR A 445 11.73 19.84 -8.66
CA THR A 445 10.72 19.31 -7.73
C THR A 445 9.81 18.34 -8.46
N ALA A 446 9.35 17.30 -7.78
CA ALA A 446 8.36 16.39 -8.30
C ALA A 446 7.11 16.40 -7.40
N HIS A 447 5.96 16.63 -8.02
CA HIS A 447 4.66 16.70 -7.37
C HIS A 447 3.82 15.50 -7.79
N TYR A 448 3.20 14.85 -6.82
CA TYR A 448 2.38 13.67 -7.00
C TYR A 448 1.01 13.94 -6.43
N LEU A 449 -0.04 13.71 -7.22
CA LEU A 449 -1.42 13.69 -6.76
C LEU A 449 -1.98 12.31 -7.01
N SER A 450 -2.29 11.59 -5.93
CA SER A 450 -2.79 10.23 -5.97
C SER A 450 -4.20 10.16 -5.42
N ALA A 451 -5.07 9.42 -6.09
CA ALA A 451 -6.41 9.09 -5.61
C ALA A 451 -6.69 7.61 -5.84
N GLY A 452 -7.32 6.94 -4.88
CA GLY A 452 -7.56 5.51 -4.97
C GLY A 452 -8.78 5.03 -4.20
N MET A 453 -9.10 3.77 -4.41
CA MET A 453 -10.17 3.06 -3.73
C MET A 453 -9.70 1.65 -3.36
N THR A 454 -10.04 1.22 -2.16
CA THR A 454 -9.82 -0.17 -1.72
C THR A 454 -11.12 -0.75 -1.16
N PHE A 455 -11.35 -2.03 -1.43
CA PHE A 455 -12.38 -2.80 -0.75
C PHE A 455 -11.83 -3.26 0.61
N THR A 456 -12.54 -3.03 1.71
CA THR A 456 -12.04 -3.28 3.07
C THR A 456 -12.70 -4.45 3.77
N ARG A 457 -13.68 -5.12 3.14
CA ARG A 457 -14.50 -6.17 3.76
C ARG A 457 -13.99 -7.57 3.49
#